data_AF-A0A1V5WSV2-F1
#
_entry.id   AF-A0A1V5WSV2-F1
#
_cell.length_a   1.000
_cell.length_b   1.000
_cell.length_c   1.000
_cell.angle_alpha   90.00
_cell.angle_beta   90.00
_cell.angle_gamma   90.00
#
_symmetry.space_group_name_H-M   'P 1'
#
loop_
_entity.id
_entity.type
_entity.pdbx_description
1 polymer ?
#
loop_
_entity_poly.entity_id
_entity_poly.type
_entity_poly.pdbx_seq_one_letter_code
_entity_poly.pdbx_strand_id
1 'polypeptide(L)'
;MIKLESGIYPVWDDFSLELTSDLTFSPATIYHLYGANGSGKSSFIEELLIPSLRNQEEIFLLYFEQQMHFQIQAVKAYASIMYPRREIHNEMDTIDYLLNNLLLNYNREPRPCFIVMDESPYELKIYDFIKQNILDYCLIYSAHSELLPATKTLEFIPVSSSFSRVYVSIN
;
A
#
# COMPACT_ATOMS: atom_id res chain seq x y z
N MET A 1 13.97 -5.64 -1.41
CA MET A 1 13.13 -6.75 -0.87
C MET A 1 12.86 -6.44 0.58
N ILE A 2 11.62 -6.56 1.05
CA ILE A 2 11.26 -6.29 2.44
C ILE A 2 10.75 -7.54 3.09
N LYS A 3 11.21 -7.80 4.32
CA LYS A 3 10.84 -8.98 5.09
C LYS A 3 10.14 -8.54 6.39
N LEU A 4 8.98 -9.12 6.67
CA LEU A 4 8.36 -9.14 7.99
C LEU A 4 8.53 -10.56 8.54
N GLU A 5 9.01 -10.68 9.77
CA GLU A 5 9.21 -11.98 10.41
C GLU A 5 7.86 -12.56 10.85
N SER A 6 7.80 -13.89 10.92
CA SER A 6 6.69 -14.55 11.59
C SER A 6 6.67 -14.19 13.07
N GLY A 7 5.46 -14.04 13.63
CA GLY A 7 5.31 -13.63 15.01
C GLY A 7 3.97 -12.98 15.31
N ILE A 8 3.78 -12.65 16.58
CA ILE A 8 2.59 -11.93 17.07
C ILE A 8 2.96 -10.47 17.23
N TYR A 9 2.17 -9.61 16.59
CA TYR A 9 2.37 -8.17 16.56
C TYR A 9 1.17 -7.46 17.19
N PRO A 10 1.37 -6.70 18.27
CA PRO A 10 0.34 -5.79 18.76
C PRO A 10 0.25 -4.61 17.78
N VAL A 11 -0.87 -4.51 17.06
CA VAL A 11 -1.09 -3.46 16.04
C VAL A 11 -2.14 -2.43 16.47
N TRP A 12 -2.85 -2.67 17.57
CA TRP A 12 -3.73 -1.69 18.20
C TRP A 12 -3.86 -2.04 19.69
N ASP A 13 -4.38 -1.09 20.46
CA ASP A 13 -4.79 -1.36 21.85
C ASP A 13 -5.78 -2.54 21.86
N ASP A 14 -5.42 -3.59 22.59
CA ASP A 14 -6.18 -4.85 22.70
C ASP A 14 -6.40 -5.62 21.39
N PHE A 15 -5.61 -5.37 20.34
CA PHE A 15 -5.68 -6.14 19.10
C PHE A 15 -4.29 -6.56 18.57
N SER A 16 -4.14 -7.84 18.24
CA SER A 16 -2.90 -8.41 17.71
C SER A 16 -3.09 -9.21 16.43
N LEU A 17 -2.05 -9.22 15.61
CA LEU A 17 -1.96 -10.03 14.40
C LEU A 17 -0.86 -11.08 14.53
N GLU A 18 -1.15 -12.32 14.18
CA GLU A 18 -0.15 -13.37 14.03
C GLU A 18 0.20 -13.55 12.55
N LEU A 19 1.43 -13.22 12.18
CA LEU A 19 2.01 -13.61 10.90
C LEU A 19 2.46 -15.07 11.01
N THR A 20 1.73 -16.00 10.38
CA THR A 20 2.00 -17.44 10.55
C THR A 20 3.28 -17.90 9.84
N SER A 21 3.82 -17.06 8.97
CA SER A 21 5.06 -17.28 8.23
C SER A 21 5.72 -15.94 7.93
N ASP A 22 7.03 -15.95 7.70
CA ASP A 22 7.75 -14.78 7.23
C ASP A 22 7.12 -14.26 5.93
N LEU A 23 6.83 -12.97 5.87
CA LEU A 23 6.30 -12.31 4.67
C LEU A 23 7.43 -11.60 3.96
N THR A 24 7.60 -11.87 2.66
CA THR A 24 8.61 -11.22 1.84
C THR A 24 7.95 -10.50 0.68
N PHE A 25 8.08 -9.17 0.66
CA PHE A 25 7.60 -8.30 -0.40
C PHE A 25 8.74 -7.97 -1.37
N SER A 26 8.51 -8.34 -2.62
CA SER A 26 9.48 -8.20 -3.72
C SER A 26 8.86 -7.38 -4.85
N PRO A 27 9.69 -6.63 -5.58
CA PRO A 27 9.27 -6.06 -6.86
C PRO A 27 8.78 -7.14 -7.83
N ALA A 28 8.08 -6.70 -8.88
CA ALA A 28 7.37 -7.52 -9.86
C ALA A 28 6.30 -8.46 -9.25
N THR A 29 5.78 -8.15 -8.06
CA THR A 29 4.76 -8.95 -7.39
C THR A 29 3.58 -8.10 -6.96
N ILE A 30 2.37 -8.62 -7.17
CA ILE A 30 1.11 -8.00 -6.74
C ILE A 30 0.54 -8.82 -5.56
N TYR A 31 0.35 -8.16 -4.42
CA TYR A 31 -0.18 -8.73 -3.19
C TYR A 31 -1.60 -8.22 -2.94
N HIS A 32 -2.55 -9.13 -2.81
CA HIS A 32 -3.90 -8.82 -2.34
C HIS A 32 -4.03 -9.12 -0.85
N LEU A 33 -4.42 -8.12 -0.05
CA LEU A 33 -4.77 -8.31 1.35
C LEU A 33 -6.27 -8.61 1.41
N TYR A 34 -6.60 -9.88 1.64
CA TYR A 34 -7.96 -10.37 1.69
C TYR A 34 -8.41 -10.64 3.11
N GLY A 35 -9.62 -10.24 3.46
CA GLY A 35 -10.18 -10.49 4.78
C GLY A 35 -11.40 -9.63 5.07
N ALA A 36 -12.23 -10.10 6.01
CA ALA A 36 -13.44 -9.40 6.44
C ALA A 36 -13.13 -8.03 7.07
N ASN A 37 -14.15 -7.19 7.23
CA ASN A 37 -14.01 -5.95 8.00
C ASN A 37 -13.62 -6.25 9.44
N GLY A 38 -12.70 -5.47 9.98
CA GLY A 38 -12.15 -5.70 11.32
C GLY A 38 -11.14 -6.87 11.40
N SER A 39 -10.74 -7.47 10.27
CA SER A 39 -9.71 -8.54 10.28
C SER A 39 -8.28 -8.03 10.52
N GLY A 40 -8.06 -6.71 10.49
CA GLY A 40 -6.77 -6.07 10.78
C GLY A 40 -5.93 -5.71 9.54
N LYS A 41 -6.52 -5.68 8.34
CA LYS A 41 -5.80 -5.31 7.09
C LYS A 41 -5.17 -3.91 7.16
N SER A 42 -5.96 -2.90 7.49
CA SER A 42 -5.48 -1.51 7.60
C SER A 42 -4.45 -1.37 8.72
N SER A 43 -4.69 -1.99 9.88
CA SER A 43 -3.72 -2.00 10.98
C SER A 43 -2.40 -2.67 10.60
N PHE A 44 -2.43 -3.76 9.82
CA PHE A 44 -1.22 -4.35 9.25
C PHE A 44 -0.48 -3.39 8.32
N ILE A 45 -1.21 -2.68 7.45
CA ILE A 45 -0.65 -1.67 6.56
C ILE A 45 0.06 -0.58 7.38
N GLU A 46 -0.66 0.03 8.31
CA GLU A 46 -0.24 1.23 9.04
C GLU A 46 0.87 0.95 10.06
N GLU A 47 0.78 -0.16 10.81
CA GLU A 47 1.65 -0.40 11.97
C GLU A 47 2.82 -1.34 11.67
N LEU A 48 2.74 -2.13 10.60
CA LEU A 48 3.81 -3.09 10.26
C LEU A 48 4.42 -2.81 8.90
N LEU A 49 3.59 -2.76 7.85
CA LEU A 49 4.07 -2.69 6.48
C LEU A 49 4.69 -1.33 6.14
N ILE A 50 3.94 -0.24 6.35
CA ILE A 50 4.39 1.13 6.03
C ILE A 50 5.63 1.52 6.84
N PRO A 51 5.74 1.26 8.16
CA PRO A 51 6.96 1.52 8.91
C PRO A 51 8.17 0.75 8.36
N SER A 52 7.97 -0.52 8.00
CA SER A 52 9.04 -1.35 7.42
C SER A 52 9.50 -0.84 6.05
N LEU A 53 8.57 -0.35 5.22
CA LEU A 53 8.84 0.27 3.93
C LEU A 53 9.56 1.63 4.07
N ARG A 54 9.10 2.49 4.97
CA ARG A 54 9.65 3.85 5.18
C ARG A 54 11.11 3.83 5.61
N ASN A 55 11.56 2.78 6.29
CA ASN A 55 12.95 2.63 6.72
C ASN A 55 13.91 2.20 5.59
N GLN A 56 13.41 1.99 4.37
CA GLN A 56 14.23 1.63 3.21
C GLN A 56 14.53 2.86 2.35
N GLU A 57 15.79 3.29 2.31
CA GLU A 57 16.20 4.47 1.52
C GLU A 57 16.29 4.20 0.00
N GLU A 58 16.41 2.92 -0.38
CA GLU A 58 16.64 2.49 -1.76
C GLU A 58 15.36 2.26 -2.56
N ILE A 59 14.18 2.64 -2.03
CA ILE A 59 12.90 2.45 -2.72
C ILE A 59 12.14 3.77 -2.85
N PHE A 60 11.20 3.81 -3.78
CA PHE A 60 10.10 4.77 -3.72
C PHE A 60 8.90 4.12 -3.05
N LEU A 61 8.30 4.79 -2.08
CA LEU A 61 7.06 4.38 -1.44
C LEU A 61 5.95 5.35 -1.81
N LEU A 62 4.84 4.81 -2.32
CA LEU A 62 3.60 5.54 -2.48
C LEU A 62 2.47 4.81 -1.76
N TYR A 63 1.79 5.50 -0.86
CA TYR A 63 0.69 4.96 -0.07
C TYR A 63 -0.58 5.76 -0.34
N PHE A 64 -1.67 5.07 -0.66
CA PHE A 64 -3.00 5.64 -0.83
C PHE A 64 -3.89 5.16 0.32
N GLU A 65 -4.31 6.10 1.16
CA GLU A 65 -5.17 5.86 2.32
C GLU A 65 -6.61 5.57 1.88
N GLN A 66 -7.36 4.81 2.69
CA GLN A 66 -8.78 4.55 2.45
C GLN A 66 -9.61 5.84 2.49
N GLN A 67 -9.32 6.72 3.46
CA GLN A 67 -9.95 8.03 3.59
C GLN A 67 -8.93 9.13 3.31
N MET A 68 -8.80 9.51 2.04
CA MET A 68 -7.75 10.44 1.59
C MET A 68 -7.93 11.89 2.05
N HIS A 69 -8.93 12.24 2.89
CA HIS A 69 -9.22 13.63 3.24
C HIS A 69 -8.00 14.40 3.74
N PHE A 70 -7.23 13.82 4.67
CA PHE A 70 -6.00 14.43 5.17
C PHE A 70 -4.88 14.39 4.15
N GLN A 71 -4.74 13.29 3.42
CA GLN A 71 -3.75 13.14 2.36
C GLN A 71 -3.92 14.20 1.25
N ILE A 72 -5.15 14.49 0.82
CA ILE A 72 -5.47 15.55 -0.15
C ILE A 72 -4.97 16.91 0.35
N GLN A 73 -5.22 17.25 1.63
CA GLN A 73 -4.77 18.53 2.19
C GLN A 73 -3.24 18.60 2.23
N ALA A 74 -2.57 17.51 2.63
CA ALA A 74 -1.11 17.44 2.66
C ALA A 74 -0.50 17.60 1.26
N VAL A 75 -1.04 16.89 0.26
CA VAL A 75 -0.58 16.97 -1.12
C VAL A 75 -0.86 18.35 -1.71
N LYS A 76 -2.02 18.94 -1.43
CA LYS A 76 -2.36 20.31 -1.86
C LYS A 76 -1.39 21.33 -1.29
N ALA A 77 -1.08 21.24 0.01
CA ALA A 77 -0.10 22.13 0.65
C ALA A 77 1.28 21.97 -0.01
N TYR A 78 1.76 20.74 -0.18
CA TYR A 78 3.04 20.46 -0.83
C TYR A 78 3.09 20.97 -2.28
N ALA A 79 2.04 20.70 -3.06
CA ALA A 79 1.94 21.14 -4.45
C ALA A 79 1.95 22.66 -4.58
N SER A 80 1.29 23.39 -3.68
CA SER A 80 1.28 24.86 -3.71
C SER A 80 2.67 25.48 -3.44
N ILE A 81 3.53 24.79 -2.68
CA ILE A 81 4.91 25.21 -2.42
C ILE A 81 5.81 24.87 -3.61
N MET A 82 5.75 23.63 -4.12
CA MET A 82 6.69 23.14 -5.13
C MET A 82 6.29 23.52 -6.56
N TYR A 83 4.99 23.61 -6.83
CA TYR A 83 4.41 23.88 -8.15
C TYR A 83 3.19 24.81 -8.04
N PRO A 84 3.39 26.13 -7.83
CA PRO A 84 2.33 27.07 -7.44
C PRO A 84 1.14 27.21 -8.40
N ARG A 85 1.20 26.61 -9.60
CA ARG A 85 0.14 26.62 -10.62
C ARG A 85 -0.64 25.31 -10.72
N ARG A 86 -0.27 24.28 -9.96
CA ARG A 86 -0.98 22.99 -9.99
C ARG A 86 -2.00 22.98 -8.87
N GLU A 87 -3.27 22.98 -9.25
CA GLU A 87 -4.38 22.93 -8.30
C GLU A 87 -4.77 21.47 -8.02
N ILE A 88 -5.05 21.18 -6.74
CA ILE A 88 -5.53 19.88 -6.26
C ILE A 88 -6.89 20.14 -5.62
N HIS A 89 -7.96 19.59 -6.21
CA HIS A 89 -9.34 19.82 -5.76
C HIS A 89 -9.98 18.59 -5.16
N ASN A 90 -9.59 17.39 -5.61
CA ASN A 90 -10.22 16.14 -5.23
C ASN A 90 -9.21 14.97 -5.11
N GLU A 91 -9.73 13.78 -4.81
CA GLU A 91 -8.95 12.54 -4.69
C GLU A 91 -8.26 12.15 -6.00
N MET A 92 -8.96 12.27 -7.12
CA MET A 92 -8.40 11.96 -8.44
C MET A 92 -7.20 12.84 -8.79
N ASP A 93 -7.30 14.16 -8.53
CA ASP A 93 -6.20 15.10 -8.76
C ASP A 93 -5.00 14.75 -7.88
N THR A 94 -5.26 14.32 -6.64
CA THR A 94 -4.24 13.89 -5.68
C THR A 94 -3.51 12.64 -6.18
N ILE A 95 -4.26 11.64 -6.65
CA ILE A 95 -3.70 10.43 -7.25
C ILE A 95 -2.85 10.77 -8.48
N ASP A 96 -3.39 11.56 -9.40
CA ASP A 96 -2.67 11.96 -10.60
C ASP A 96 -1.40 12.75 -10.25
N TYR A 97 -1.46 13.64 -9.26
CA TYR A 97 -0.29 14.36 -8.80
C TYR A 97 0.80 13.42 -8.29
N LEU A 98 0.43 12.51 -7.39
CA LEU A 98 1.36 11.56 -6.76
C LEU A 98 1.98 10.60 -7.78
N LEU A 99 1.17 10.05 -8.69
CA LEU A 99 1.64 9.16 -9.76
C LEU A 99 2.60 9.87 -10.73
N ASN A 100 2.27 11.10 -11.13
CA ASN A 100 3.16 11.89 -11.98
C ASN A 100 4.46 12.27 -11.24
N ASN A 101 4.38 12.55 -9.94
CA ASN A 101 5.57 12.83 -9.13
C ASN A 101 6.46 11.59 -9.01
N LEU A 102 5.87 10.41 -8.78
CA LEU A 102 6.58 9.13 -8.79
C LEU A 102 7.29 8.91 -10.13
N LEU A 103 6.58 9.03 -11.25
CA LEU A 103 7.14 8.84 -12.58
C LEU A 103 8.28 9.82 -12.89
N LEU A 104 8.12 11.09 -12.52
CA LEU A 104 9.18 12.10 -12.68
C LEU A 104 10.46 11.69 -11.94
N ASN A 105 10.34 11.25 -10.69
CA ASN A 105 11.49 10.84 -9.87
C ASN A 105 12.09 9.52 -10.36
N TYR A 106 11.25 8.53 -10.69
CA TYR A 106 11.68 7.26 -11.27
C TYR A 106 12.45 7.44 -12.58
N ASN A 107 12.01 8.35 -13.46
CA ASN A 107 12.73 8.64 -14.70
C ASN A 107 14.09 9.33 -14.49
N ARG A 108 14.27 10.04 -13.37
CA ARG A 108 15.55 10.67 -13.01
C ARG A 108 16.50 9.66 -12.38
N GLU A 109 15.97 8.83 -11.50
CA GLU A 109 16.73 7.83 -10.77
C GLU A 109 15.85 6.59 -10.55
N PRO A 110 15.94 5.59 -11.44
CA PRO A 110 15.14 4.39 -11.32
C PRO A 110 15.47 3.63 -10.04
N ARG A 111 14.44 3.38 -9.23
CA ARG A 111 14.50 2.59 -8.01
C ARG A 111 13.23 1.74 -7.90
N PRO A 112 13.25 0.60 -7.19
CA PRO A 112 12.05 -0.20 -6.97
C PRO A 112 10.93 0.65 -6.35
N CYS A 113 9.73 0.57 -6.93
CA CYS A 113 8.56 1.30 -6.45
C CYS A 113 7.64 0.37 -5.66
N PHE A 114 7.32 0.72 -4.41
CA PHE A 114 6.31 0.04 -3.62
C PHE A 114 5.08 0.91 -3.54
N ILE A 115 3.96 0.38 -4.03
CA ILE A 115 2.67 1.05 -4.05
C ILE A 115 1.74 0.30 -3.12
N VAL A 116 1.23 0.99 -2.11
CA VAL A 116 0.30 0.45 -1.13
C VAL A 116 -1.05 1.16 -1.30
N MET A 117 -2.12 0.41 -1.47
CA MET A 117 -3.49 0.94 -1.59
C MET A 117 -4.35 0.33 -0.48
N ASP A 118 -4.89 1.16 0.41
CA ASP A 118 -5.82 0.69 1.43
C ASP A 118 -7.26 0.96 0.97
N GLU A 119 -7.97 -0.07 0.50
CA GLU A 119 -9.36 -0.03 0.04
C GLU A 119 -9.66 1.17 -0.90
N SER A 120 -8.73 1.46 -1.81
CA SER A 120 -8.83 2.60 -2.70
C SER A 120 -9.89 2.38 -3.80
N PRO A 121 -10.82 3.33 -4.05
CA PRO A 121 -11.78 3.18 -5.13
C PRO A 121 -11.15 3.32 -6.54
N TYR A 122 -9.85 3.62 -6.63
CA TYR A 122 -9.14 3.92 -7.88
C TYR A 122 -8.08 2.86 -8.24
N GLU A 123 -8.15 1.66 -7.66
CA GLU A 123 -7.21 0.55 -7.86
C GLU A 123 -6.83 0.30 -9.33
N LEU A 124 -7.83 0.18 -10.21
CA LEU A 124 -7.60 -0.10 -11.64
C LEU A 124 -6.79 1.00 -12.32
N LYS A 125 -7.13 2.27 -12.05
CA LYS A 125 -6.42 3.42 -12.62
C LYS A 125 -4.97 3.45 -12.14
N ILE A 126 -4.75 3.24 -10.84
CA ILE A 126 -3.41 3.22 -10.25
C ILE A 126 -2.61 2.07 -10.84
N TYR A 127 -3.18 0.88 -10.91
CA TYR A 127 -2.54 -0.30 -11.51
C TYR A 127 -2.16 -0.08 -12.97
N ASP A 128 -3.08 0.42 -13.81
CA ASP A 128 -2.83 0.65 -15.23
C ASP A 128 -1.71 1.68 -15.43
N PHE A 129 -1.69 2.75 -14.64
CA PHE A 129 -0.60 3.72 -14.68
C PHE A 129 0.74 3.09 -14.32
N ILE A 130 0.81 2.38 -13.18
CA ILE A 130 2.05 1.77 -12.70
C ILE A 130 2.57 0.73 -13.71
N LYS A 131 1.70 -0.17 -14.17
CA LYS A 131 2.05 -1.22 -15.14
C LYS A 131 2.59 -0.66 -16.46
N GLN A 132 2.07 0.46 -16.93
CA GLN A 132 2.50 1.08 -18.19
C GLN A 132 3.82 1.85 -18.05
N ASN A 133 4.10 2.43 -16.88
CA ASN A 133 5.15 3.43 -16.73
C ASN A 133 6.32 3.01 -15.82
N ILE A 134 6.12 2.03 -14.94
CA ILE A 134 7.10 1.60 -13.93
C ILE A 134 7.41 0.13 -14.16
N LEU A 135 8.67 -0.20 -14.46
CA LEU A 135 9.07 -1.58 -14.74
C LEU A 135 9.25 -2.39 -13.44
N ASP A 136 9.87 -1.78 -12.43
CA ASP A 136 10.23 -2.45 -11.19
C ASP A 136 9.31 -1.98 -10.05
N TYR A 137 8.15 -2.64 -9.90
CA TYR A 137 7.15 -2.27 -8.89
C TYR A 137 6.64 -3.45 -8.07
N CYS A 138 6.31 -3.19 -6.81
CA CYS A 138 5.51 -4.05 -5.95
C CYS A 138 4.19 -3.34 -5.66
N LEU A 139 3.06 -3.99 -5.92
CA LEU A 139 1.74 -3.46 -5.61
C LEU A 139 1.14 -4.27 -4.48
N ILE A 140 0.73 -3.60 -3.41
CA ILE A 140 0.09 -4.21 -2.24
C ILE A 140 -1.24 -3.51 -2.06
N TYR A 141 -2.35 -4.24 -2.11
CA TYR A 141 -3.67 -3.63 -2.04
C TYR A 141 -4.62 -4.41 -1.17
N SER A 142 -5.41 -3.72 -0.35
CA SER A 142 -6.55 -4.29 0.34
C SER A 142 -7.82 -4.01 -0.48
N ALA A 143 -8.63 -5.05 -0.70
CA ALA A 143 -9.90 -4.93 -1.41
C ALA A 143 -10.85 -6.03 -0.96
N HIS A 144 -12.16 -5.75 -0.97
CA HIS A 144 -13.19 -6.75 -0.65
C HIS A 144 -13.28 -7.89 -1.68
N SER A 145 -12.93 -7.59 -2.93
CA SER A 145 -12.89 -8.54 -4.04
C SER A 145 -11.55 -8.41 -4.75
N GLU A 146 -11.04 -9.52 -5.29
CA GLU A 146 -9.85 -9.48 -6.14
C GLU A 146 -10.21 -8.75 -7.46
N LEU A 147 -9.77 -7.49 -7.56
CA LEU A 147 -10.01 -6.65 -8.73
C LEU A 147 -8.79 -6.63 -9.68
N LEU A 148 -7.62 -7.00 -9.17
CA LEU A 148 -6.36 -7.03 -9.91
C LEU A 148 -5.81 -8.46 -9.93
N PRO A 149 -5.06 -8.87 -10.96
CA PRO A 149 -4.50 -10.22 -11.04
C PRO A 149 -3.39 -10.40 -10.00
N ALA A 150 -3.76 -10.74 -8.76
CA ALA A 150 -2.81 -10.84 -7.67
C ALA A 150 -1.94 -12.08 -7.86
N THR A 151 -0.64 -11.89 -7.66
CA THR A 151 0.33 -13.00 -7.68
C THR A 151 0.28 -13.78 -6.37
N LYS A 152 -0.03 -13.09 -5.27
CA LYS A 152 -0.11 -13.67 -3.93
C LYS A 152 -1.26 -13.03 -3.16
N THR A 153 -1.90 -13.82 -2.32
CA THR A 153 -2.97 -13.34 -1.43
C THR A 153 -2.53 -13.53 0.01
N LEU A 154 -2.66 -12.48 0.81
CA LEU A 154 -2.50 -12.52 2.26
C LEU A 154 -3.90 -12.57 2.87
N GLU A 155 -4.24 -13.70 3.48
CA GLU A 155 -5.56 -13.94 4.06
C GLU A 155 -5.56 -13.61 5.55
N PHE A 156 -6.37 -12.64 5.93
CA PHE A 156 -6.59 -12.20 7.30
C PHE A 156 -7.83 -12.89 7.87
N ILE A 157 -7.62 -13.87 8.75
CA ILE A 157 -8.67 -14.68 9.36
C ILE A 157 -8.86 -14.29 10.82
N PRO A 158 -10.00 -13.66 11.19
CA PRO A 158 -10.31 -13.39 12.58
C PRO A 158 -10.47 -14.68 13.38
N VAL A 159 -9.74 -14.80 14.48
CA VAL A 159 -9.88 -15.91 15.44
C VAL A 159 -10.73 -15.47 16.63
N SER A 160 -10.62 -14.20 17.01
CA SER A 160 -11.43 -13.55 18.05
C SER A 160 -11.56 -12.05 17.77
N SER A 161 -12.28 -11.32 18.61
CA SER A 161 -12.41 -9.86 18.49
C SER A 161 -11.10 -9.09 18.67
N SER A 162 -10.10 -9.69 19.30
CA SER A 162 -8.80 -9.09 19.62
C SER A 162 -7.63 -9.74 18.87
N PHE A 163 -7.90 -10.67 17.95
CA PHE A 163 -6.85 -11.47 17.34
C PHE A 163 -7.22 -12.01 15.96
N SER A 164 -6.35 -11.77 14.98
CA SER A 164 -6.42 -12.41 13.66
C SER A 164 -5.11 -13.09 13.29
N ARG A 165 -5.20 -14.08 12.41
CA ARG A 165 -4.06 -14.74 11.79
C ARG A 165 -3.94 -14.34 10.33
N VAL A 166 -2.69 -14.19 9.87
CA VAL A 166 -2.36 -13.84 8.50
C VAL A 166 -1.65 -15.02 7.84
N TYR A 167 -2.30 -15.58 6.82
CA TYR A 167 -1.81 -16.70 6.02
C TYR A 167 -1.37 -16.22 4.63
N VAL A 168 -0.43 -16.93 4.02
CA VAL A 168 -0.03 -16.70 2.62
C VAL A 168 -0.64 -17.77 1.74
N SER A 169 -1.55 -17.37 0.85
CA SER A 169 -2.08 -18.20 -0.21
C SER A 169 -1.36 -17.89 -1.52
N ILE A 170 -0.96 -18.95 -2.23
CA ILE A 170 -0.35 -18.84 -3.56
C ILE A 170 -1.47 -19.19 -4.56
N ASN A 171 -1.76 -18.24 -5.46
CA ASN A 171 -2.68 -18.42 -6.57
C ASN A 171 -2.07 -19.31 -7.66
#